data_AF-A0A1F4E098-F1
#
_entry.id   AF-A0A1F4E098-F1
#
_cell.length_a   1.000
_cell.length_b   1.000
_cell.length_c   1.000
_cell.angle_alpha   90.00
_cell.angle_beta   90.00
_cell.angle_gamma   90.00
#
_symmetry.space_group_name_H-M   'P 1'
#
loop_
_entity.id
_entity.type
_entity.pdbx_description
1 polymer ?
#
loop_
_entity_poly.entity_id
_entity_poly.type
_entity_poly.pdbx_seq_one_letter_code
_entity_poly.pdbx_strand_id
1 'polypeptide(L)'
;PEEIKKAEDASRGALRFFDVVPEIAGKGLGVDIMNPHYGDYYQAKRTTAYPNGTTPHDAGSPVPVFFLVVPQGSKFIFVVDCPREHRLPEALRIRWRDMIRAAFTHAFDWLGFGAKTAVGYGAMATHEPVSAAQAGVARGQKFDVDGKPAAASVSSQAQEAVWDKATLSLNPGTGEIKASFQGKSTAGLRGKEADALRDALGDRAARLKRDKQLKNVAVRVRFEGNMTLLLDLAAPEA
;
A
#
# COMPACT_ATOMS: atom_id res chain seq x y z
N PRO A 1 42.34 32.03 11.92
CA PRO A 1 42.33 30.76 11.14
C PRO A 1 42.61 29.60 12.09
N GLU A 2 41.60 28.79 12.40
CA GLU A 2 41.83 27.56 13.18
C GLU A 2 42.63 26.56 12.33
N GLU A 3 43.72 26.09 12.92
CA GLU A 3 44.68 25.16 12.34
C GLU A 3 44.12 23.74 12.48
N ILE A 4 43.78 23.10 11.35
CA ILE A 4 43.27 21.73 11.34
C ILE A 4 44.43 20.77 11.63
N LYS A 5 44.42 20.14 12.80
CA LYS A 5 45.37 19.10 13.20
C LYS A 5 45.19 17.82 12.35
N LYS A 6 46.30 17.15 12.04
CA LYS A 6 46.50 15.98 11.14
C LYS A 6 45.33 14.97 11.02
N ALA A 7 45.20 14.45 9.80
CA ALA A 7 44.21 13.46 9.35
C ALA A 7 44.54 12.00 9.73
N GLU A 8 44.40 11.60 10.99
CA GLU A 8 44.60 10.19 11.38
C GLU A 8 43.33 9.35 11.54
N ASP A 9 42.11 9.91 11.42
CA ASP A 9 40.86 9.13 11.49
C ASP A 9 39.80 9.54 10.44
N ALA A 10 40.23 10.13 9.33
CA ALA A 10 39.30 10.54 8.27
C ALA A 10 38.76 9.33 7.50
N SER A 11 37.57 8.84 7.89
CA SER A 11 36.84 7.82 7.13
C SER A 11 35.82 8.44 6.19
N ARG A 12 35.58 7.79 5.04
CA ARG A 12 34.57 8.19 4.06
C ARG A 12 33.69 6.99 3.71
N GLY A 13 32.43 7.25 3.38
CA GLY A 13 31.50 6.22 2.92
C GLY A 13 32.06 5.38 1.78
N ALA A 14 31.80 4.07 1.85
CA ALA A 14 32.26 3.09 0.85
C ALA A 14 31.27 2.91 -0.31
N LEU A 15 30.02 3.33 -0.13
CA LEU A 15 28.95 3.25 -1.12
C LEU A 15 28.46 4.65 -1.50
N ARG A 16 28.03 4.80 -2.76
CA ARG A 16 27.39 6.02 -3.27
C ARG A 16 25.93 5.69 -3.56
N PHE A 17 25.02 6.47 -2.99
CA PHE A 17 23.58 6.40 -3.27
C PHE A 17 23.24 7.57 -4.18
N PHE A 18 22.65 7.28 -5.32
CA PHE A 18 22.22 8.31 -6.26
C PHE A 18 20.81 8.77 -5.91
N ASP A 19 20.49 10.01 -6.31
CA ASP A 19 19.13 10.50 -6.27
C ASP A 19 18.21 9.60 -7.10
N VAL A 20 16.99 9.44 -6.61
CA VAL A 20 15.98 8.59 -7.22
C VAL A 20 15.00 9.47 -7.95
N VAL A 21 14.94 9.32 -9.28
CA VAL A 21 13.96 10.00 -10.12
C VAL A 21 12.86 9.00 -10.48
N PRO A 22 11.58 9.28 -10.15
CA PRO A 22 10.49 8.35 -10.44
C PRO A 22 10.11 8.34 -11.92
N GLU A 23 9.77 7.17 -12.42
CA GLU A 23 8.93 6.99 -13.61
C GLU A 23 7.47 7.13 -13.18
N ILE A 24 6.91 8.33 -13.38
CA ILE A 24 5.55 8.68 -12.96
C ILE A 24 4.52 7.87 -13.76
N ALA A 25 3.65 7.16 -13.05
CA ALA A 25 2.51 6.50 -13.67
C ALA A 25 1.46 7.53 -14.12
N GLY A 26 0.87 7.29 -15.29
CA GLY A 26 -0.20 8.13 -15.83
C GLY A 26 0.32 9.44 -16.44
N LYS A 27 -0.40 10.55 -16.20
CA LYS A 27 -0.19 11.83 -16.88
C LYS A 27 0.54 12.89 -16.04
N GLY A 28 0.85 12.62 -14.77
CA GLY A 28 1.51 13.59 -13.89
C GLY A 28 1.40 13.24 -12.40
N LEU A 29 1.90 14.15 -11.56
CA LEU A 29 1.77 14.05 -10.10
C LEU A 29 0.32 14.24 -9.66
N GLY A 30 -0.06 13.61 -8.55
CA GLY A 30 -1.31 13.87 -7.86
C GLY A 30 -1.19 15.04 -6.88
N VAL A 31 -2.34 15.52 -6.41
CA VAL A 31 -2.44 16.46 -5.29
C VAL A 31 -3.30 15.80 -4.22
N ASP A 32 -2.81 15.81 -2.99
CA ASP A 32 -3.56 15.36 -1.82
C ASP A 32 -3.58 16.47 -0.76
N ILE A 33 -4.42 16.31 0.27
CA ILE A 33 -4.74 17.32 1.26
C ILE A 33 -4.51 16.81 2.68
N MET A 34 -3.98 17.67 3.54
CA MET A 34 -3.85 17.42 4.96
C MET A 34 -4.55 18.53 5.72
N ASN A 35 -5.41 18.19 6.68
CA ASN A 35 -6.21 19.13 7.45
C ASN A 35 -5.78 19.12 8.93
N PRO A 36 -4.60 19.66 9.30
CA PRO A 36 -4.19 19.76 10.69
C PRO A 36 -5.15 20.64 11.49
N HIS A 37 -5.53 20.17 12.69
CA HIS A 37 -6.36 20.90 13.64
C HIS A 37 -5.57 21.66 14.71
N TYR A 38 -4.30 21.29 14.94
CA TYR A 38 -3.49 21.80 16.06
C TYR A 38 -2.52 22.93 15.65
N GLY A 39 -2.84 23.69 14.61
CA GLY A 39 -1.97 24.77 14.12
C GLY A 39 -1.56 25.74 15.24
N ASP A 40 -2.55 26.20 16.02
CA ASP A 40 -2.35 27.17 17.10
C ASP A 40 -1.54 26.63 18.29
N TYR A 41 -1.53 25.31 18.49
CA TYR A 41 -0.70 24.66 19.51
C TYR A 41 0.77 24.61 19.08
N TYR A 42 1.03 24.14 17.85
CA TYR A 42 2.39 24.04 17.34
C TYR A 42 3.03 25.40 17.01
N GLN A 43 2.20 26.42 16.74
CA GLN A 43 2.65 27.78 16.41
C GLN A 43 2.49 28.75 17.59
N ALA A 44 2.15 28.26 18.79
CA ALA A 44 1.83 29.09 19.94
C ALA A 44 2.98 30.04 20.31
N LYS A 45 2.76 31.35 20.13
CA LYS A 45 3.57 32.39 20.77
C LYS A 45 3.01 32.65 22.16
N ARG A 46 3.89 32.79 23.16
CA ARG A 46 3.45 33.19 24.50
C ARG A 46 2.82 34.57 24.42
N THR A 47 1.62 34.71 24.99
CA THR A 47 0.91 35.99 25.09
C THR A 47 0.63 36.31 26.56
N THR A 48 0.16 37.51 26.85
CA THR A 48 -0.27 37.88 28.21
C THR A 48 -1.45 37.04 28.70
N ALA A 49 -2.33 36.60 27.79
CA ALA A 49 -3.44 35.70 28.09
C ALA A 49 -3.01 34.22 28.20
N TYR A 50 -1.95 33.84 27.49
CA TYR A 50 -1.38 32.48 27.48
C TYR A 50 0.11 32.53 27.78
N PRO A 51 0.51 32.77 29.04
CA PRO A 51 1.91 32.93 29.43
C PRO A 51 2.74 31.67 29.21
N ASN A 52 2.08 30.50 29.20
CA ASN A 52 2.69 29.19 28.96
C ASN A 52 2.46 28.68 27.52
N GLY A 53 1.92 29.51 26.63
CA GLY A 53 1.48 29.12 25.29
C GLY A 53 0.08 28.48 25.27
N THR A 54 -0.45 28.27 24.07
CA THR A 54 -1.73 27.59 23.84
C THR A 54 -1.60 26.12 24.26
N THR A 55 -2.59 25.58 24.97
CA THR A 55 -2.65 24.14 25.30
C THR A 55 -3.19 23.34 24.12
N PRO A 56 -2.78 22.07 23.95
CA PRO A 56 -3.31 21.24 22.86
C PRO A 56 -4.81 21.00 23.12
N HIS A 57 -5.64 21.35 22.15
CA HIS A 57 -7.09 21.17 22.23
C HIS A 57 -7.63 20.84 20.84
N ASP A 58 -8.63 19.96 20.77
CA ASP A 58 -9.14 19.38 19.51
C ASP A 58 -10.22 20.23 18.82
N ALA A 59 -10.42 21.47 19.30
CA ALA A 59 -11.45 22.38 18.79
C ALA A 59 -10.93 23.35 17.71
N GLY A 60 -9.67 23.20 17.30
CA GLY A 60 -9.08 24.02 16.24
C GLY A 60 -9.74 23.77 14.88
N SER A 61 -9.98 24.83 14.12
CA SER A 61 -10.49 24.71 12.74
C SER A 61 -9.43 24.06 11.85
N PRO A 62 -9.80 23.09 10.99
CA PRO A 62 -8.85 22.48 10.08
C PRO A 62 -8.33 23.51 9.08
N VAL A 63 -7.01 23.58 8.92
CA VAL A 63 -6.37 24.44 7.90
C VAL A 63 -5.86 23.56 6.76
N PRO A 64 -6.52 23.54 5.58
CA PRO A 64 -6.10 22.64 4.50
C PRO A 64 -4.73 22.96 3.93
N VAL A 65 -3.88 21.94 3.84
CA VAL A 65 -2.54 21.98 3.24
C VAL A 65 -2.49 20.99 2.08
N PHE A 66 -2.40 21.51 0.86
CA PHE A 66 -2.22 20.71 -0.35
C PHE A 66 -0.76 20.32 -0.53
N PHE A 67 -0.51 19.09 -0.96
CA PHE A 67 0.84 18.59 -1.25
C PHE A 67 0.83 17.64 -2.45
N LEU A 68 1.98 17.58 -3.13
CA LEU A 68 2.15 16.72 -4.29
C LEU A 68 2.40 15.28 -3.86
N VAL A 69 1.80 14.35 -4.60
CA VAL A 69 1.97 12.91 -4.40
C VAL A 69 2.39 12.24 -5.69
N VAL A 70 3.31 11.28 -5.59
CA VAL A 70 3.61 10.39 -6.70
C VAL A 70 2.49 9.34 -6.78
N PRO A 71 1.81 9.17 -7.93
CA PRO A 71 0.71 8.21 -8.04
C PRO A 71 1.14 6.78 -7.78
N GLN A 72 0.25 5.96 -7.22
CA GLN A 72 0.44 4.51 -7.12
C GLN A 72 0.70 3.91 -8.50
N GLY A 73 1.60 2.92 -8.55
CA GLY A 73 2.03 2.27 -9.79
C GLY A 73 3.21 2.95 -10.48
N SER A 74 3.65 4.12 -9.99
CA SER A 74 4.91 4.74 -10.42
C SER A 74 6.10 3.86 -10.04
N LYS A 75 7.15 3.87 -10.86
CA LYS A 75 8.34 3.03 -10.65
C LYS A 75 9.52 3.88 -10.23
N PHE A 76 10.41 3.29 -9.44
CA PHE A 76 11.60 3.95 -8.91
C PHE A 76 12.81 3.07 -9.18
N ILE A 77 13.90 3.69 -9.63
CA ILE A 77 15.18 3.01 -9.85
C ILE A 77 16.17 3.49 -8.80
N PHE A 78 16.53 2.60 -7.88
CA PHE A 78 17.54 2.86 -6.87
C PHE A 78 18.90 2.41 -7.38
N VAL A 79 19.84 3.35 -7.51
CA VAL A 79 21.20 3.07 -7.96
C VAL A 79 22.16 3.22 -6.78
N VAL A 80 22.87 2.13 -6.47
CA VAL A 80 23.93 2.11 -5.48
C VAL A 80 25.22 1.64 -6.13
N ASP A 81 26.24 2.49 -6.09
CA ASP A 81 27.57 2.20 -6.63
C ASP A 81 28.56 1.92 -5.50
N CYS A 82 29.44 0.94 -5.73
CA CYS A 82 30.62 0.70 -4.90
C CYS A 82 31.86 0.95 -5.77
N PRO A 83 32.56 2.07 -5.57
CA PRO A 83 33.70 2.44 -6.42
C PRO A 83 34.80 1.37 -6.39
N ARG A 84 35.52 1.22 -7.49
CA ARG A 84 36.58 0.20 -7.67
C ARG A 84 37.74 0.32 -6.68
N GLU A 85 37.92 1.49 -6.07
CA GLU A 85 38.88 1.66 -4.96
C GLU A 85 38.48 0.88 -3.70
N HIS A 86 37.32 0.21 -3.69
CA HIS A 86 36.81 -0.73 -2.69
C HIS A 86 37.27 -0.44 -1.25
N ARG A 87 36.70 0.61 -0.67
CA ARG A 87 36.86 0.98 0.74
C ARG A 87 36.13 0.04 1.70
N LEU A 88 35.45 -0.96 1.15
CA LEU A 88 34.87 -2.03 1.93
C LEU A 88 35.97 -2.98 2.41
N PRO A 89 35.93 -3.38 3.70
CA PRO A 89 36.69 -4.53 4.18
C PRO A 89 36.47 -5.77 3.29
N GLU A 90 37.49 -6.60 3.13
CA GLU A 90 37.48 -7.77 2.23
C GLU A 90 36.23 -8.64 2.42
N ALA A 91 35.88 -8.94 3.68
CA ALA A 91 34.72 -9.75 4.05
C ALA A 91 33.35 -9.18 3.59
N LEU A 92 33.30 -7.90 3.23
CA LEU A 92 32.08 -7.22 2.76
C LEU A 92 32.07 -7.03 1.23
N ARG A 93 33.21 -7.14 0.54
CA ARG A 93 33.31 -6.89 -0.93
C ARG A 93 32.42 -7.81 -1.76
N ILE A 94 32.23 -9.05 -1.32
CA ILE A 94 31.38 -10.02 -2.03
C ILE A 94 29.91 -9.98 -1.59
N ARG A 95 29.60 -9.46 -0.39
CA ARG A 95 28.25 -9.52 0.21
C ARG A 95 27.50 -8.19 0.25
N TRP A 96 28.16 -7.06 0.04
CA TRP A 96 27.54 -5.75 0.21
C TRP A 96 26.27 -5.58 -0.63
N ARG A 97 26.23 -6.17 -1.84
CA ARG A 97 25.04 -6.12 -2.72
C ARG A 97 23.85 -6.80 -2.07
N ASP A 98 24.05 -7.96 -1.48
CA ASP A 98 22.97 -8.71 -0.83
C ASP A 98 22.54 -8.03 0.47
N MET A 99 23.47 -7.44 1.21
CA MET A 99 23.15 -6.61 2.38
C MET A 99 22.31 -5.39 2.01
N ILE A 100 22.68 -4.69 0.93
CA ILE A 100 21.92 -3.54 0.43
C ILE A 100 20.54 -3.97 -0.08
N ARG A 101 20.44 -5.09 -0.81
CA ARG A 101 19.15 -5.65 -1.23
C ARG A 101 18.27 -5.96 -0.02
N ALA A 102 18.81 -6.63 1.00
CA ALA A 102 18.06 -6.95 2.22
C ALA A 102 17.60 -5.67 2.96
N ALA A 103 18.45 -4.64 3.04
CA ALA A 103 18.07 -3.36 3.61
C ALA A 103 16.94 -2.66 2.84
N PHE A 104 16.99 -2.67 1.50
CA PHE A 104 15.91 -2.15 0.66
C PHE A 104 14.61 -2.94 0.82
N THR A 105 14.67 -4.27 0.80
CA THR A 105 13.49 -5.11 1.05
C THR A 105 12.86 -4.78 2.40
N HIS A 106 13.66 -4.68 3.46
CA HIS A 106 13.16 -4.30 4.77
C HIS A 106 12.53 -2.89 4.76
N ALA A 107 13.16 -1.92 4.09
CA ALA A 107 12.61 -0.58 3.98
C ALA A 107 11.29 -0.54 3.19
N PHE A 108 11.16 -1.32 2.12
CA PHE A 108 9.94 -1.44 1.34
C PHE A 108 8.79 -2.03 2.16
N ASP A 109 9.07 -3.09 2.91
CA ASP A 109 8.05 -3.81 3.68
C ASP A 109 7.60 -3.06 4.94
N TRP A 110 8.50 -2.32 5.60
CA TRP A 110 8.26 -1.84 6.97
C TRP A 110 8.40 -0.34 7.19
N LEU A 111 9.13 0.39 6.34
CA LEU A 111 9.47 1.79 6.58
C LEU A 111 8.79 2.75 5.60
N GLY A 112 8.82 2.42 4.31
CA GLY A 112 8.47 3.33 3.22
C GLY A 112 9.52 4.44 3.01
N PHE A 113 9.40 5.16 1.90
CA PHE A 113 10.28 6.26 1.51
C PHE A 113 9.53 7.58 1.36
N GLY A 114 10.14 8.68 1.81
CA GLY A 114 9.57 10.02 1.69
C GLY A 114 8.84 10.48 2.95
N ALA A 115 7.86 11.36 2.78
CA ALA A 115 7.12 11.95 3.90
C ALA A 115 5.89 11.10 4.26
N LYS A 116 5.36 11.29 5.49
CA LYS A 116 4.07 10.75 5.93
C LYS A 116 3.97 9.22 5.91
N THR A 117 5.08 8.52 6.10
CA THR A 117 5.12 7.05 6.11
C THR A 117 4.28 6.43 7.23
N ALA A 118 4.19 7.09 8.38
CA ALA A 118 3.36 6.65 9.51
C ALA A 118 1.85 6.56 9.18
N VAL A 119 1.39 7.27 8.15
CA VAL A 119 0.00 7.22 7.67
C VAL A 119 -0.12 6.53 6.30
N GLY A 120 0.91 5.77 5.90
CA GLY A 120 0.86 4.85 4.75
C GLY A 120 1.46 5.37 3.44
N TYR A 121 1.96 6.62 3.39
CA TYR A 121 2.63 7.12 2.19
C TYR A 121 4.02 6.50 2.02
N GLY A 122 4.52 6.48 0.78
CA GLY A 122 5.89 6.04 0.53
C GLY A 122 6.10 4.53 0.59
N ALA A 123 5.02 3.75 0.79
CA ALA A 123 5.08 2.29 0.67
C ALA A 123 5.52 1.90 -0.76
N MET A 124 6.44 0.96 -0.84
CA MET A 124 7.02 0.48 -2.09
C MET A 124 7.07 -1.05 -2.06
N ALA A 125 7.16 -1.67 -3.23
CA ALA A 125 7.37 -3.09 -3.38
C ALA A 125 8.40 -3.33 -4.49
N THR A 126 9.14 -4.42 -4.40
CA THR A 126 10.06 -4.84 -5.45
C THR A 126 9.30 -5.12 -6.74
N HIS A 127 9.67 -4.43 -7.82
CA HIS A 127 9.14 -4.70 -9.15
C HIS A 127 9.97 -5.81 -9.82
N GLU A 128 9.46 -7.03 -9.86
CA GLU A 128 10.05 -8.08 -10.69
C GLU A 128 9.86 -7.73 -12.17
N PRO A 129 10.92 -7.75 -13.00
CA PRO A 129 10.75 -7.56 -14.42
C PRO A 129 9.96 -8.73 -14.99
N VAL A 130 8.77 -8.45 -15.53
CA VAL A 130 8.10 -9.37 -16.44
C VAL A 130 9.07 -9.65 -17.59
N SER A 131 9.39 -10.92 -17.82
CA SER A 131 10.27 -11.39 -18.90
C SER A 131 9.97 -10.63 -20.21
N ALA A 132 11.01 -10.17 -20.89
CA ALA A 132 10.98 -9.29 -22.06
C ALA A 132 10.14 -9.83 -23.26
N ALA A 133 9.60 -11.05 -23.19
CA ALA A 133 8.73 -11.64 -24.19
C ALA A 133 7.35 -10.94 -24.34
N GLN A 134 6.91 -10.12 -23.38
CA GLN A 134 5.59 -9.46 -23.43
C GLN A 134 5.63 -7.97 -23.83
N ALA A 135 6.83 -7.38 -24.00
CA ALA A 135 6.99 -5.95 -24.31
C ALA A 135 6.76 -5.58 -25.80
N GLY A 136 6.44 -6.55 -26.66
CA GLY A 136 6.38 -6.38 -28.12
C GLY A 136 5.07 -5.83 -28.70
N VAL A 137 3.98 -5.67 -27.94
CA VAL A 137 2.63 -5.46 -28.53
C VAL A 137 2.01 -4.07 -28.26
N ALA A 138 2.61 -3.22 -27.43
CA ALA A 138 1.96 -1.95 -27.03
C ALA A 138 2.45 -0.69 -27.79
N ARG A 139 3.13 -0.82 -28.93
CA ARG A 139 3.60 0.34 -29.72
C ARG A 139 2.65 0.60 -30.90
N GLY A 140 1.43 1.04 -30.60
CA GLY A 140 0.50 1.48 -31.63
C GLY A 140 -0.91 1.76 -31.13
N GLN A 141 -1.12 2.83 -30.36
CA GLN A 141 -2.43 3.46 -30.29
C GLN A 141 -2.28 4.97 -30.41
N LYS A 142 -2.80 5.51 -31.51
CA LYS A 142 -3.06 6.94 -31.75
C LYS A 142 -4.12 7.40 -30.73
N PHE A 143 -3.98 8.63 -30.24
CA PHE A 143 -5.00 9.30 -29.43
C PHE A 143 -5.89 10.14 -30.36
N ASP A 144 -7.20 9.89 -30.34
CA ASP A 144 -8.19 10.75 -30.98
C ASP A 144 -8.54 11.97 -30.12
N VAL A 145 -8.87 13.06 -30.81
CA VAL A 145 -9.26 14.38 -30.29
C VAL A 145 -10.72 14.31 -29.87
N ASP A 146 -10.99 13.87 -28.65
CA ASP A 146 -12.16 14.31 -27.85
C ASP A 146 -12.01 13.75 -26.43
N GLY A 147 -11.55 14.63 -25.53
CA GLY A 147 -11.18 14.31 -24.17
C GLY A 147 -12.34 13.86 -23.30
N LYS A 148 -12.59 12.55 -23.24
CA LYS A 148 -13.40 11.92 -22.18
C LYS A 148 -12.71 10.66 -21.65
N PRO A 149 -12.14 10.67 -20.43
CA PRO A 149 -11.62 9.44 -19.85
C PRO A 149 -12.79 8.56 -19.41
N ALA A 150 -13.00 7.46 -20.12
CA ALA A 150 -13.68 6.30 -19.57
C ALA A 150 -12.85 5.79 -18.37
N ALA A 151 -13.53 5.46 -17.27
CA ALA A 151 -12.93 4.94 -16.05
C ALA A 151 -12.08 3.70 -16.37
N ALA A 152 -10.76 3.86 -16.37
CA ALA A 152 -9.81 2.77 -16.48
C ALA A 152 -9.65 2.14 -15.10
N SER A 153 -10.34 1.02 -14.91
CA SER A 153 -10.18 0.06 -13.82
C SER A 153 -8.73 -0.36 -13.66
N VAL A 154 -8.12 0.02 -12.53
CA VAL A 154 -6.80 -0.45 -12.13
C VAL A 154 -6.98 -1.85 -11.56
N SER A 155 -6.66 -2.87 -12.36
CA SER A 155 -6.51 -4.24 -11.88
C SER A 155 -5.27 -4.29 -10.97
N SER A 156 -5.47 -4.19 -9.66
CA SER A 156 -4.63 -4.96 -8.74
C SER A 156 -4.69 -6.42 -9.22
N GLN A 157 -3.61 -7.18 -9.10
CA GLN A 157 -3.68 -8.62 -9.32
C GLN A 157 -4.51 -9.24 -8.18
N ALA A 158 -5.82 -9.06 -8.31
CA ALA A 158 -6.89 -9.72 -7.60
C ALA A 158 -6.80 -11.19 -7.96
N GLN A 159 -6.01 -11.95 -7.19
CA GLN A 159 -5.98 -13.39 -7.36
C GLN A 159 -7.29 -13.93 -6.78
N GLU A 160 -8.19 -14.36 -7.66
CA GLU A 160 -9.41 -15.05 -7.24
C GLU A 160 -9.08 -16.52 -6.96
N ALA A 161 -9.70 -17.06 -5.92
CA ALA A 161 -9.61 -18.47 -5.59
C ALA A 161 -10.98 -18.99 -5.17
N VAL A 162 -11.15 -20.30 -5.30
CA VAL A 162 -12.33 -21.01 -4.80
C VAL A 162 -11.97 -21.65 -3.47
N TRP A 163 -12.78 -21.39 -2.45
CA TRP A 163 -12.80 -22.19 -1.22
C TRP A 163 -13.94 -23.19 -1.34
N ASP A 164 -13.60 -24.46 -1.55
CA ASP A 164 -14.55 -25.56 -1.82
C ASP A 164 -15.44 -25.90 -0.62
N LYS A 165 -14.91 -25.77 0.60
CA LYS A 165 -15.61 -26.13 1.86
C LYS A 165 -15.55 -25.01 2.89
N ALA A 166 -15.85 -23.79 2.49
CA ALA A 166 -15.91 -22.68 3.43
C ALA A 166 -17.07 -22.81 4.42
N THR A 167 -16.90 -22.18 5.59
CA THR A 167 -17.99 -21.91 6.53
C THR A 167 -18.39 -20.45 6.43
N LEU A 168 -19.63 -20.19 6.04
CA LEU A 168 -20.24 -18.87 6.13
C LEU A 168 -20.70 -18.60 7.56
N SER A 169 -20.46 -17.41 8.08
CA SER A 169 -21.02 -16.92 9.35
C SER A 169 -21.79 -15.62 9.13
N LEU A 170 -22.91 -15.47 9.85
CA LEU A 170 -23.78 -14.29 9.79
C LEU A 170 -23.81 -13.59 11.14
N ASN A 171 -23.52 -12.29 11.15
CA ASN A 171 -23.82 -11.44 12.30
C ASN A 171 -25.25 -10.88 12.16
N PRO A 172 -26.22 -11.27 13.01
CA PRO A 172 -27.61 -10.83 12.91
C PRO A 172 -27.81 -9.35 13.27
N GLY A 173 -26.90 -8.74 14.04
CA GLY A 173 -27.01 -7.33 14.40
C GLY A 173 -26.60 -6.38 13.27
N THR A 174 -25.63 -6.78 12.46
CA THR A 174 -25.09 -5.95 11.36
C THR A 174 -25.47 -6.45 9.97
N GLY A 175 -26.02 -7.66 9.86
CA GLY A 175 -26.26 -8.32 8.58
C GLY A 175 -24.97 -8.71 7.84
N GLU A 176 -23.82 -8.72 8.52
CA GLU A 176 -22.53 -9.01 7.92
C GLU A 176 -22.32 -10.51 7.72
N ILE A 177 -21.85 -10.91 6.54
CA ILE A 177 -21.51 -12.29 6.20
C ILE A 177 -20.01 -12.42 5.99
N LYS A 178 -19.39 -13.43 6.60
CA LYS A 178 -17.98 -13.79 6.37
C LYS A 178 -17.85 -15.24 5.95
N ALA A 179 -16.88 -15.54 5.09
CA ALA A 179 -16.44 -16.89 4.84
C ALA A 179 -15.16 -17.19 5.61
N SER A 180 -15.01 -18.43 6.09
CA SER A 180 -13.77 -18.92 6.70
C SER A 180 -13.39 -20.28 6.15
N PHE A 181 -12.11 -20.49 5.85
CA PHE A 181 -11.57 -21.73 5.30
C PHE A 181 -10.08 -21.88 5.67
N GLN A 182 -9.68 -23.07 6.14
CA GLN A 182 -8.29 -23.40 6.52
C GLN A 182 -7.59 -22.32 7.38
N GLY A 183 -8.29 -21.79 8.39
CA GLY A 183 -7.74 -20.78 9.31
C GLY A 183 -7.72 -19.34 8.75
N LYS A 184 -8.11 -19.12 7.50
CA LYS A 184 -8.30 -17.78 6.90
C LYS A 184 -9.77 -17.36 6.97
N SER A 185 -10.02 -16.06 7.01
CA SER A 185 -11.37 -15.47 7.00
C SER A 185 -11.44 -14.24 6.11
N THR A 186 -12.60 -14.01 5.51
CA THR A 186 -12.82 -12.84 4.65
C THR A 186 -13.16 -11.60 5.45
N ALA A 187 -12.99 -10.43 4.83
CA ALA A 187 -13.68 -9.22 5.23
C ALA A 187 -15.20 -9.46 5.23
N GLY A 188 -15.91 -8.68 6.04
CA GLY A 188 -17.36 -8.76 6.16
C GLY A 188 -18.08 -8.21 4.95
N LEU A 189 -18.82 -9.07 4.26
CA LEU A 189 -19.74 -8.67 3.21
C LEU A 189 -20.99 -8.03 3.84
N ARG A 190 -21.40 -6.86 3.36
CA ARG A 190 -22.54 -6.09 3.93
C ARG A 190 -23.42 -5.49 2.84
N GLY A 191 -24.63 -5.08 3.22
CA GLY A 191 -25.57 -4.39 2.33
C GLY A 191 -25.95 -5.22 1.11
N LYS A 192 -26.04 -4.58 -0.06
CA LYS A 192 -26.53 -5.18 -1.30
C LYS A 192 -25.79 -6.46 -1.71
N GLU A 193 -24.48 -6.53 -1.47
CA GLU A 193 -23.67 -7.69 -1.82
C GLU A 193 -23.96 -8.88 -0.89
N ALA A 194 -24.20 -8.61 0.39
CA ALA A 194 -24.64 -9.64 1.34
C ALA A 194 -26.05 -10.15 1.02
N ASP A 195 -26.93 -9.27 0.54
CA ASP A 195 -28.27 -9.65 0.10
C ASP A 195 -28.22 -10.50 -1.17
N ALA A 196 -27.41 -10.12 -2.16
CA ALA A 196 -27.19 -10.93 -3.37
C ALA A 196 -26.65 -12.32 -3.04
N LEU A 197 -25.71 -12.42 -2.09
CA LEU A 197 -25.20 -13.73 -1.63
C LEU A 197 -26.29 -14.57 -0.92
N ARG A 198 -27.17 -13.93 -0.15
CA ARG A 198 -28.31 -14.63 0.48
C ARG A 198 -29.29 -15.15 -0.56
N ASP A 199 -29.59 -14.35 -1.57
CA ASP A 199 -30.48 -14.78 -2.66
C ASP A 199 -29.88 -15.96 -3.42
N ALA A 200 -28.57 -15.91 -3.70
CA ALA A 200 -27.85 -17.01 -4.35
C ALA A 200 -27.82 -18.31 -3.51
N LEU A 201 -27.92 -18.22 -2.18
CA LEU A 201 -28.00 -19.39 -1.30
C LEU A 201 -29.35 -20.13 -1.39
N GLY A 202 -30.41 -19.48 -1.90
CA GLY A 202 -31.75 -20.05 -2.00
C GLY A 202 -32.26 -20.57 -0.65
N ASP A 203 -32.77 -21.80 -0.62
CA ASP A 203 -33.28 -22.46 0.60
C ASP A 203 -32.27 -22.54 1.75
N ARG A 204 -30.97 -22.49 1.43
CA ARG A 204 -29.89 -22.53 2.44
C ARG A 204 -29.75 -21.20 3.19
N ALA A 205 -30.30 -20.10 2.67
CA ALA A 205 -30.28 -18.79 3.35
C ALA A 205 -31.06 -18.80 4.66
N ALA A 206 -32.20 -19.51 4.71
CA ALA A 206 -32.99 -19.69 5.92
C ALA A 206 -32.19 -20.43 7.02
N ARG A 207 -31.38 -21.41 6.60
CA ARG A 207 -30.49 -22.15 7.52
C ARG A 207 -29.36 -21.26 8.04
N LEU A 208 -28.72 -20.47 7.18
CA LEU A 208 -27.70 -19.50 7.60
C LEU A 208 -28.26 -18.48 8.60
N LYS A 209 -29.50 -17.99 8.39
CA LYS A 209 -30.15 -17.05 9.30
C LYS A 209 -30.46 -17.67 10.66
N ARG A 210 -30.97 -18.90 10.68
CA ARG A 210 -31.35 -19.61 11.91
C ARG A 210 -30.13 -20.06 12.70
N ASP A 211 -29.18 -20.70 12.03
CA ASP A 211 -28.05 -21.38 12.68
C ASP A 211 -26.84 -20.43 12.85
N LYS A 212 -26.92 -19.21 12.28
CA LYS A 212 -25.87 -18.16 12.22
C LYS A 212 -24.58 -18.59 11.52
N GLN A 213 -24.54 -19.82 11.01
CA GLN A 213 -23.46 -20.37 10.24
C GLN A 213 -23.98 -21.38 9.22
N LEU A 214 -23.24 -21.54 8.13
CA LEU A 214 -23.51 -22.55 7.11
C LEU A 214 -22.17 -23.14 6.64
N LYS A 215 -21.97 -24.44 6.88
CA LYS A 215 -20.72 -25.16 6.55
C LYS A 215 -20.78 -25.77 5.16
N ASN A 216 -19.62 -26.14 4.62
CA ASN A 216 -19.46 -26.82 3.33
C ASN A 216 -20.07 -26.04 2.17
N VAL A 217 -19.74 -24.74 2.09
CA VAL A 217 -20.18 -23.86 1.01
C VAL A 217 -18.99 -23.55 0.11
N ALA A 218 -19.15 -23.81 -1.18
CA ALA A 218 -18.16 -23.41 -2.18
C ALA A 218 -18.33 -21.91 -2.47
N VAL A 219 -17.27 -21.12 -2.26
CA VAL A 219 -17.30 -19.67 -2.45
C VAL A 219 -16.12 -19.18 -3.27
N ARG A 220 -16.31 -18.11 -4.03
CA ARG A 220 -15.21 -17.38 -4.64
C ARG A 220 -14.76 -16.26 -3.73
N VAL A 221 -13.45 -16.17 -3.57
CA VAL A 221 -12.80 -15.11 -2.80
C VAL A 221 -11.77 -14.41 -3.67
N ARG A 222 -11.47 -13.16 -3.34
CA ARG A 222 -10.42 -12.36 -3.97
C ARG A 222 -9.40 -11.94 -2.94
N PHE A 223 -8.13 -12.16 -3.23
CA PHE A 223 -7.04 -11.66 -2.39
C PHE A 223 -6.64 -10.25 -2.81
N GLU A 224 -6.65 -9.33 -1.85
CA GLU A 224 -6.22 -7.94 -1.99
C GLU A 224 -5.18 -7.64 -0.89
N GLY A 225 -3.92 -7.98 -1.17
CA GLY A 225 -2.85 -7.94 -0.18
C GLY A 225 -3.12 -8.88 0.99
N ASN A 226 -3.18 -8.35 2.22
CA ASN A 226 -3.52 -9.12 3.42
C ASN A 226 -5.04 -9.28 3.63
N MET A 227 -5.86 -8.58 2.85
CA MET A 227 -7.31 -8.66 2.92
C MET A 227 -7.82 -9.74 1.97
N THR A 228 -8.81 -10.51 2.41
CA THR A 228 -9.54 -11.46 1.55
C THR A 228 -10.98 -11.01 1.44
N LEU A 229 -11.46 -10.75 0.23
CA LEU A 229 -12.85 -10.36 -0.02
C LEU A 229 -13.67 -11.60 -0.41
N LEU A 230 -14.90 -11.70 0.12
CA LEU A 230 -15.89 -12.67 -0.34
C LEU A 230 -16.61 -12.09 -1.55
N LEU A 231 -16.64 -12.82 -2.68
CA LEU A 231 -17.31 -12.37 -3.89
C LEU A 231 -18.73 -12.94 -3.98
N ASP A 232 -18.84 -14.24 -4.18
CA ASP A 232 -20.10 -14.96 -4.35
C ASP A 232 -19.94 -16.47 -4.10
N LEU A 233 -20.99 -17.25 -4.39
CA LEU A 233 -20.90 -18.70 -4.40
C LEU A 233 -20.12 -19.17 -5.63
N ALA A 234 -19.24 -20.14 -5.45
CA ALA A 234 -18.63 -20.80 -6.59
C ALA A 234 -19.68 -21.68 -7.30
N ALA A 235 -19.66 -21.69 -8.63
CA ALA A 235 -20.50 -22.59 -9.41
C ALA A 235 -20.21 -24.05 -9.00
N PRO A 236 -21.23 -24.93 -8.93
CA PRO A 236 -20.97 -26.35 -8.74
C PRO A 236 -20.09 -26.84 -9.89
N GLU A 237 -19.03 -27.59 -9.58
CA GLU A 237 -18.31 -28.36 -10.60
C GLU A 237 -19.34 -29.25 -11.32
N ALA A 238 -19.33 -29.18 -12.66
CA ALA A 238 -20.17 -29.98 -13.53
C ALA A 238 -19.77 -31.46 -13.49
#